data_AF-A0AB39VVP9-F1
#
_entry.id   AF-A0AB39VVP9-F1
#
_cell.length_a   1.000
_cell.length_b   1.000
_cell.length_c   1.000
_cell.angle_alpha   90.00
_cell.angle_beta   90.00
_cell.angle_gamma   90.00
#
_symmetry.space_group_name_H-M   'P 1'
#
loop_
_entity.id
_entity.type
_entity.pdbx_description
1 polymer ?
#
loop_
_entity_poly.entity_id
_entity_poly.type
_entity_poly.pdbx_seq_one_letter_code
_entity_poly.pdbx_strand_id
1 'polypeptide(L)' 'MMIFNVFGRYLGVKRVEQSWQVFRVDMSERKYSRLYEIIIPEYLEEYEIAGWLGDIYHEAASPQHPDVWRVE' A
#
# COMPACT_ATOMS: atom_id res chain seq x y z
N MET A 1 -3.02 -9.95 4.87
CA MET A 1 -2.96 -8.53 4.43
C MET A 1 -1.51 -8.30 4.11
N MET A 2 -1.23 -7.82 2.91
CA MET A 2 0.13 -7.45 2.51
C MET A 2 0.44 -6.08 3.13
N ILE A 3 1.65 -5.86 3.62
CA ILE A 3 2.08 -4.55 4.10
C ILE A 3 3.22 -4.07 3.21
N PHE A 4 3.14 -2.82 2.79
CA PHE A 4 4.12 -2.16 1.94
C PHE A 4 4.70 -0.98 2.68
N ASN A 5 6.01 -0.79 2.52
CA ASN A 5 6.61 0.52 2.69
C ASN A 5 6.40 1.28 1.38
N VAL A 6 5.66 2.38 1.44
CA VAL A 6 5.36 3.27 0.32
C VAL A 6 6.04 4.60 0.61
N PHE A 7 7.25 4.76 0.10
CA PHE A 7 8.07 5.95 0.29
C PHE A 7 8.18 6.42 1.75
N GLY A 8 8.44 5.47 2.67
CA GLY A 8 8.61 5.74 4.10
C GLY A 8 7.33 5.66 4.94
N ARG A 9 6.16 5.42 4.32
CA ARG A 9 4.87 5.20 5.02
C ARG A 9 4.48 3.74 4.92
N TYR A 10 3.77 3.20 5.92
CA TYR A 10 3.26 1.83 5.86
C TYR A 10 1.79 1.79 5.44
N LEU A 11 1.53 1.07 4.34
CA LEU A 11 0.19 0.81 3.84
C LEU A 11 -0.08 -0.70 3.83
N GLY A 12 -1.27 -1.08 4.30
CA GLY A 12 -1.77 -2.44 4.28
C GLY A 12 -2.74 -2.61 3.13
N VAL A 13 -2.58 -3.64 2.32
CA VAL A 13 -3.49 -3.99 1.23
C VAL A 13 -4.07 -5.38 1.48
N LYS A 14 -5.40 -5.48 1.49
CA LYS A 14 -6.13 -6.71 1.74
C LYS A 14 -7.15 -6.94 0.63
N ARG A 15 -7.13 -8.12 0.01
CA ARG A 15 -8.23 -8.55 -0.86
C ARG A 15 -9.46 -8.83 0.01
N VAL A 16 -10.58 -8.22 -0.34
CA VAL A 16 -11.89 -8.47 0.27
C VAL A 16 -12.88 -8.65 -0.87
N GLU A 17 -13.35 -9.88 -1.05
CA GLU A 17 -14.16 -10.30 -2.20
C GLU A 17 -13.47 -9.92 -3.53
N GLN A 18 -14.14 -9.16 -4.38
CA GLN A 18 -13.61 -8.68 -5.65
C GLN A 18 -12.85 -7.35 -5.51
N SER A 19 -12.73 -6.78 -4.31
CA SER A 19 -12.10 -5.48 -4.09
C SER A 19 -10.79 -5.54 -3.34
N TRP A 20 -9.93 -4.56 -3.58
CA TRP A 20 -8.76 -4.30 -2.75
C TRP A 20 -9.08 -3.23 -1.70
N GLN A 21 -8.69 -3.52 -0.47
CA GLN A 21 -8.82 -2.62 0.65
C GLN A 21 -7.47 -2.14 1.15
N VAL A 22 -7.27 -0.83 1.13
CA VAL A 22 -6.09 -0.11 1.61
C VAL A 22 -6.28 0.41 3.03
N PHE A 23 -5.25 0.26 3.86
CA PHE A 23 -5.22 0.71 5.24
C PHE A 23 -3.94 1.50 5.48
N ARG A 24 -4.01 2.57 6.27
CA ARG A 24 -2.82 3.10 6.94
C ARG A 24 -2.43 2.14 8.05
N VAL A 25 -1.15 1.82 8.13
CA VAL A 25 -0.60 0.88 9.13
C VAL A 25 0.31 1.65 10.08
N ASP A 26 0.03 1.52 11.37
CA ASP A 26 1.01 1.82 12.41
C ASP A 26 1.71 0.52 12.80
N MET A 27 2.99 0.39 12.45
CA MET A 27 3.77 -0.81 12.73
C MET A 27 4.14 -0.95 14.21
N SER A 28 4.17 0.16 14.97
CA SER A 28 4.54 0.15 16.39
C SER A 28 3.39 -0.34 17.28
N GLU A 29 2.17 0.13 16.99
CA GLU A 29 0.97 -0.22 17.78
C GLU A 29 0.13 -1.32 17.11
N ARG A 30 0.52 -1.79 15.91
CA ARG A 30 -0.25 -2.72 15.07
C ARG A 30 -1.70 -2.27 14.87
N LYS A 31 -1.89 -0.96 14.65
CA LYS A 31 -3.20 -0.34 14.37
C LYS A 31 -3.38 -0.16 12.86
N TYR A 32 -4.62 -0.36 12.41
CA TYR A 32 -4.99 -0.32 10.99
C TYR A 32 -6.19 0.60 10.79
N SER A 33 -6.05 1.65 9.98
CA SER A 33 -7.14 2.57 9.65
C SER A 33 -7.49 2.47 8.17
N ARG A 34 -8.75 2.16 7.83
CA ARG A 34 -9.19 2.02 6.44
C ARG A 34 -9.11 3.36 5.70
N LEU A 35 -8.54 3.33 4.48
CA LEU A 35 -8.52 4.46 3.55
C LEU A 35 -9.54 4.21 2.44
N TYR A 36 -10.66 4.93 2.46
CA TYR A 36 -11.76 4.72 1.51
C TYR A 36 -11.53 5.39 0.14
N GLU A 37 -10.66 6.40 0.10
CA GLU A 37 -10.41 7.21 -1.10
C GLU A 37 -9.40 6.56 -2.06
N ILE A 38 -8.76 5.47 -1.65
CA ILE A 38 -7.79 4.73 -2.46
C ILE A 38 -8.46 3.47 -3.00
N ILE A 39 -8.73 3.48 -4.31
CA ILE A 39 -9.37 2.39 -5.04
C ILE A 39 -8.34 1.74 -5.96
N ILE A 40 -7.90 0.54 -5.60
CA ILE A 40 -7.03 -0.27 -6.46
C ILE A 40 -7.92 -1.06 -7.44
N PRO A 41 -7.62 -1.05 -8.76
CA PRO A 41 -8.38 -1.84 -9.72
C PRO A 41 -8.43 -3.32 -9.36
N GLU A 42 -9.61 -3.93 -9.44
CA GLU A 42 -9.85 -5.32 -9.02
C GLU A 42 -9.10 -6.37 -9.84
N TYR A 43 -8.74 -6.03 -11.08
CA TYR A 43 -8.01 -6.93 -11.98
C TYR A 43 -6.51 -7.01 -11.67
N LEU A 44 -5.99 -6.14 -10.80
CA LEU A 44 -4.58 -6.21 -10.40
C LEU A 44 -4.34 -7.42 -9.51
N GLU A 45 -3.27 -8.13 -9.83
CA GLU A 45 -2.72 -9.25 -9.08
C GLU A 45 -1.82 -8.77 -7.93
N GLU A 46 -1.59 -9.63 -6.93
CA GLU A 46 -0.81 -9.28 -5.74
C GLU A 46 0.60 -8.73 -6.06
N TYR A 47 1.25 -9.25 -7.10
CA TYR A 47 2.60 -8.84 -7.49
C TYR A 47 2.63 -7.45 -8.16
N GLU A 48 1.50 -6.95 -8.65
CA GLU A 48 1.38 -5.66 -9.33
C GLU A 48 1.14 -4.52 -8.32
N ILE A 49 0.72 -4.84 -7.10
CA ILE A 49 0.32 -3.86 -6.08
C ILE A 49 1.46 -2.90 -5.71
N ALA A 50 2.71 -3.38 -5.60
CA ALA A 50 3.84 -2.51 -5.29
C ALA A 50 4.08 -1.46 -6.36
N GLY A 51 4.06 -1.86 -7.64
CA GLY A 51 4.21 -0.96 -8.78
C GLY A 51 3.07 0.06 -8.84
N TRP A 52 1.83 -0.40 -8.70
CA TRP A 52 0.67 0.49 -8.67
C TRP A 52 0.72 1.52 -7.53
N LEU A 53 1.13 1.11 -6.33
CA LEU A 53 1.34 2.02 -5.20
C LEU A 53 2.46 3.02 -5.49
N GLY A 54 3.53 2.60 -6.17
CA GLY A 54 4.59 3.48 -6.64
C GLY A 54 4.08 4.55 -7.61
N ASP A 55 3.26 4.14 -8.57
CA ASP A 55 2.69 5.05 -9.58
C ASP A 55 1.78 6.11 -8.97
N ILE A 56 0.86 5.72 -8.07
CA ILE A 56 -0.11 6.68 -7.50
C ILE A 56 0.48 7.57 -6.41
N TYR A 57 1.59 7.17 -5.79
CA TYR A 57 2.26 7.92 -4.71
C TYR A 57 3.63 8.47 -5.11
N HIS A 58 4.01 8.50 -6.39
CA HIS A 58 5.37 8.86 -6.83
C HIS A 58 5.86 10.21 -6.29
N GLU A 59 4.96 11.18 -6.06
CA GLU A 59 5.27 12.48 -5.46
C GLU A 59 5.81 12.41 -4.02
N ALA A 60 5.62 11.28 -3.34
CA ALA A 60 6.20 11.03 -2.02
C ALA A 60 7.63 10.47 -2.08
N ALA A 61 8.13 10.10 -3.27
CA ALA A 61 9.47 9.57 -3.44
C ALA A 61 10.53 10.61 -3.05
N SER A 62 11.60 10.13 -2.41
CA SER A 62 12.71 10.97 -1.96
C SER A 62 14.02 10.18 -2.02
N PRO A 63 15.19 10.84 -1.95
CA PRO A 63 16.47 10.12 -1.88
C PRO A 63 16.55 9.14 -0.69
N GLN A 64 15.88 9.42 0.43
CA GLN A 64 15.85 8.54 1.60
C GLN A 64 14.85 7.38 1.45
N HIS A 65 13.78 7.59 0.69
CA HIS A 65 12.74 6.61 0.42
C HIS A 65 12.43 6.60 -1.09
N PRO A 66 13.26 5.93 -1.91
CA PRO A 66 13.19 6.06 -3.36
C PRO A 66 12.18 5.12 -4.01
N ASP A 67 11.66 4.14 -3.28
CA ASP A 67 10.89 3.03 -3.87
C ASP A 67 9.78 2.53 -2.93
N VAL A 68 8.96 1.62 -3.46
CA VAL A 68 7.90 0.89 -2.78
C VAL A 68 8.28 -0.58 -2.70
N TRP A 69 8.23 -1.17 -1.51
CA TRP A 69 8.50 -2.60 -1.33
C TRP A 69 7.58 -3.26 -0.32
N ARG A 70 7.34 -4.55 -0.51
CA ARG A 70 6.57 -5.37 0.42
C ARG A 70 7.41 -5.68 1.67
N VAL A 71 6.78 -5.56 2.83
CA VAL A 71 7.35 -5.76 4.17
C VAL A 71 6.79 -7.05 4.79
N GLU A 72 5.48 -7.29 4.64
CA GLU A 72 4.77 -8.50 5.10
C GLU A 72 3.80 -9.00 4.02
#